data_AF-A0A2M7XWT9-F1
#
_entry.id   AF-A0A2M7XWT9-F1
#
_cell.length_a   1.000
_cell.length_b   1.000
_cell.length_c   1.000
_cell.angle_alpha   90.00
_cell.angle_beta   90.00
_cell.angle_gamma   90.00
#
_symmetry.space_group_name_H-M   'P 1'
#
loop_
_entity.id
_entity.type
_entity.pdbx_description
1 polymer ?
#
loop_
_entity_poly.entity_id
_entity_poly.type
_entity_poly.pdbx_seq_one_letter_code
_entity_poly.pdbx_strand_id
1 'polypeptide(L)'
;MNALVLVYVERKVSAFMQVRLGPMRVGPMGTLQTVADALKLLLKEDIIPRFADPILFRVGPWIILLASFVAFAAVPFSPGWVPADMSIGLFYVVSISSVVVIGIVMSGWASNNKWSLYGAMRSAAQIVSYEIPVGLSLLAAVAVVGTLNLQEIIAAQAGVGNLFHWIPIPFPNWYIFHSPFLFLAGCIYLIAATAEVNRTPFDIPESESELVAGFMTEYSGIRWALFFLSEYANAAVVALLTAIVFLGGWQSPFADLAGARFGMISLTVLALIWTIFVKYKVKRLSIYPIGTILALTVIAWLFPAFAIWLATPGLVWIAIKGGVVIFLLMWFRWTFPRLRVDQLMYLSWKVLLPIALINLAGVAVWMWLTGAISLVG
;
A
#
# COMPACT_ATOMS: atom_id res chain seq x y z
N MET A 1 8.75 6.14 -2.16
CA MET A 1 7.67 5.70 -3.07
C MET A 1 7.15 6.94 -3.78
N ASN A 2 7.53 7.17 -5.04
CA ASN A 2 7.15 8.39 -5.78
C ASN A 2 5.90 8.08 -6.64
N ALA A 3 4.86 8.92 -6.59
CA ALA A 3 3.62 8.74 -7.34
C ALA A 3 3.87 8.51 -8.85
N LEU A 4 4.86 9.21 -9.43
CA LEU A 4 5.25 9.04 -10.84
C LEU A 4 5.80 7.64 -11.14
N VAL A 5 6.48 7.02 -10.18
CA VAL A 5 7.00 5.65 -10.32
C VAL A 5 5.85 4.65 -10.24
N LEU A 6 4.87 4.88 -9.35
CA LEU A 6 3.70 4.01 -9.23
C LEU A 6 2.88 3.96 -10.51
N VAL A 7 2.62 5.10 -11.14
CA VAL A 7 1.89 5.17 -12.43
C VAL A 7 2.65 4.39 -13.53
N TYR A 8 3.97 4.52 -13.57
CA TYR A 8 4.79 3.80 -14.54
C TYR A 8 4.77 2.29 -14.30
N VAL A 9 4.95 1.87 -13.04
CA VAL A 9 4.90 0.46 -12.63
C VAL A 9 3.53 -0.14 -12.94
N GLU A 10 2.43 0.57 -12.65
CA GLU A 10 1.07 0.10 -12.93
C GLU A 10 0.87 -0.26 -14.40
N ARG A 11 1.35 0.61 -15.31
CA ARG A 11 1.27 0.36 -16.76
C ARG A 11 2.13 -0.81 -17.22
N LYS A 12 3.28 -1.04 -16.58
CA LYS A 12 4.18 -2.16 -16.94
C LYS A 12 3.66 -3.49 -16.41
N VAL A 13 3.22 -3.51 -15.15
CA VAL A 13 2.67 -4.71 -14.50
C VAL A 13 1.38 -5.16 -15.20
N SER A 14 0.46 -4.23 -15.46
CA SER A 14 -0.77 -4.53 -16.19
C SER A 14 -0.50 -5.06 -17.60
N ALA A 15 0.44 -4.45 -18.33
CA ALA A 15 0.82 -4.90 -19.65
C ALA A 15 1.40 -6.32 -19.62
N PHE A 16 2.27 -6.60 -18.64
CA PHE A 16 2.85 -7.94 -18.46
C PHE A 16 1.79 -9.01 -18.18
N MET A 17 0.84 -8.73 -17.28
CA MET A 17 -0.29 -9.64 -16.99
C MET A 17 -1.14 -9.92 -18.23
N GLN A 18 -1.28 -8.94 -19.12
CA GLN A 18 -2.04 -9.05 -20.37
C GLN A 18 -1.20 -9.56 -21.55
N VAL A 19 0.04 -10.00 -21.32
CA VAL A 19 0.94 -10.48 -22.37
C VAL A 19 1.15 -9.43 -23.48
N ARG A 20 1.22 -8.15 -23.10
CA ARG A 20 1.57 -7.04 -24.00
C ARG A 20 2.70 -6.19 -23.44
N LEU A 21 3.29 -5.36 -24.29
CA LEU A 21 4.34 -4.43 -23.86
C LEU A 21 3.71 -3.14 -23.36
N GLY A 22 4.15 -2.67 -22.19
CA GLY A 22 3.81 -1.35 -21.67
C GLY A 22 4.50 -0.22 -22.46
N PRO A 23 4.51 1.03 -21.97
CA PRO A 23 5.17 2.14 -22.66
C PRO A 23 6.65 1.85 -22.97
N MET A 24 7.11 1.98 -24.21
CA MET A 24 8.50 1.68 -24.60
C MET A 24 9.25 2.83 -25.28
N ARG A 25 8.56 3.90 -25.70
CA ARG A 25 9.11 4.91 -26.63
C ARG A 25 9.58 6.20 -25.97
N VAL A 26 8.90 6.67 -24.92
CA VAL A 26 9.19 7.96 -24.26
C VAL A 26 10.32 7.77 -23.25
N GLY A 27 11.57 7.85 -23.72
CA GLY A 27 12.78 7.55 -22.96
C GLY A 27 13.12 6.05 -22.91
N PRO A 28 14.24 5.65 -22.26
CA PRO A 28 14.64 4.26 -22.14
C PRO A 28 13.54 3.45 -21.45
N MET A 29 13.01 2.43 -22.14
CA MET A 29 11.89 1.60 -21.69
C MET A 29 10.61 2.38 -21.33
N GLY A 30 10.43 3.62 -21.80
CA GLY A 30 9.24 4.43 -21.50
C GLY A 30 9.23 5.10 -20.12
N THR A 31 10.39 5.21 -19.46
CA THR A 31 10.52 5.80 -18.11
C THR A 31 10.05 7.25 -18.01
N LEU A 32 10.10 8.02 -19.10
CA LEU A 32 9.66 9.42 -19.13
C LEU A 32 8.18 9.61 -19.47
N GLN A 33 7.43 8.51 -19.66
CA GLN A 33 6.01 8.58 -20.03
C GLN A 33 5.16 9.34 -18.99
N THR A 34 5.38 9.10 -17.70
CA THR A 34 4.58 9.73 -16.64
C THR A 34 4.85 11.22 -16.51
N VAL A 35 6.09 11.65 -16.78
CA VAL A 35 6.46 13.06 -16.87
C VAL A 35 5.79 13.71 -18.09
N ALA A 36 5.77 13.03 -19.24
CA ALA A 36 5.10 13.53 -20.44
C ALA A 36 3.58 13.69 -20.24
N ASP A 37 2.93 12.76 -19.55
CA ASP A 37 1.51 12.84 -19.25
C ASP A 37 1.21 13.99 -18.27
N ALA A 38 2.04 14.17 -17.24
CA ALA A 38 1.92 15.30 -16.31
C ALA A 38 2.08 16.65 -17.05
N LEU A 39 3.11 16.77 -17.91
CA LEU A 39 3.34 17.97 -18.70
C LEU A 39 2.18 18.25 -19.66
N LYS A 40 1.65 17.21 -20.33
CA LYS A 40 0.48 17.31 -21.20
C LYS A 40 -0.72 17.87 -20.45
N LEU A 41 -1.01 17.37 -19.25
CA LEU A 41 -2.17 17.81 -18.46
C LEU A 41 -2.00 19.23 -17.92
N LEU A 42 -0.78 19.65 -17.62
CA LEU A 42 -0.46 21.04 -17.23
C LEU A 42 -0.63 22.04 -18.37
N LEU A 43 -0.29 21.64 -19.60
CA LEU A 43 -0.41 22.49 -20.79
C LEU A 43 -1.81 22.50 -21.39
N LYS A 44 -2.65 21.53 -21.02
CA LYS A 44 -4.00 21.41 -21.56
C LYS A 44 -4.90 22.50 -21.00
N GLU A 45 -5.78 23.01 -21.85
CA GLU A 45 -6.77 24.02 -21.48
C GLU A 45 -7.67 23.54 -20.31
N ASP A 46 -7.76 24.39 -19.30
CA ASP A 46 -8.63 24.21 -18.12
C ASP A 46 -9.93 24.97 -18.34
N ILE A 47 -10.98 24.25 -18.76
CA ILE A 47 -12.27 24.80 -19.12
C ILE A 47 -13.23 24.64 -17.95
N ILE A 48 -13.97 25.71 -17.62
CA ILE A 48 -15.08 25.68 -16.65
C ILE A 48 -16.39 25.80 -17.42
N PRO A 49 -17.32 24.83 -17.30
CA PRO A 49 -18.64 24.94 -17.91
C PRO A 49 -19.40 26.19 -17.42
N ARG A 50 -20.14 26.87 -18.29
CA ARG A 50 -20.89 28.10 -17.93
C ARG A 50 -21.99 27.86 -16.88
N PHE A 51 -22.53 26.65 -16.84
CA PHE A 51 -23.58 26.25 -15.91
C PHE A 51 -23.04 25.71 -14.58
N ALA A 52 -21.73 25.51 -14.47
CA ALA A 52 -21.09 25.03 -13.25
C ALA A 52 -20.92 26.16 -12.22
N ASP A 53 -20.97 25.81 -10.93
CA ASP A 53 -20.60 26.77 -9.89
C ASP A 53 -19.08 26.99 -9.90
N PRO A 54 -18.59 28.21 -10.17
CA PRO A 54 -17.17 28.44 -10.41
C PRO A 54 -16.32 28.33 -9.14
N ILE A 55 -16.89 28.46 -7.94
CA ILE A 55 -16.16 28.38 -6.68
C ILE A 55 -15.99 26.91 -6.31
N LEU A 56 -17.09 26.17 -6.23
CA LEU A 56 -17.08 24.75 -5.87
C LEU A 56 -16.30 23.92 -6.90
N PHE A 57 -16.40 24.26 -8.20
CA PHE A 57 -15.69 23.57 -9.28
C PHE A 57 -14.18 23.86 -9.28
N ARG A 58 -13.73 24.94 -8.62
CA ARG A 58 -12.30 25.19 -8.39
C ARG A 58 -11.82 24.47 -7.14
N VAL A 59 -12.58 24.57 -6.05
CA VAL A 59 -12.15 24.13 -4.71
C VAL A 59 -12.22 22.60 -4.55
N GLY A 60 -13.20 21.93 -5.15
CA GLY A 60 -13.42 20.48 -4.99
C GLY A 60 -12.16 19.62 -5.20
N PRO A 61 -11.48 19.71 -6.37
CA PRO A 61 -10.25 18.96 -6.63
C PRO A 61 -9.11 19.27 -5.64
N TRP A 62 -9.00 20.52 -5.18
CA TRP A 62 -7.97 20.92 -4.22
C TRP A 62 -8.21 20.34 -2.83
N ILE A 63 -9.46 20.24 -2.38
CA ILE A 63 -9.79 19.61 -1.10
C ILE A 63 -9.35 18.14 -1.10
N ILE A 64 -9.65 17.40 -2.16
CA ILE A 64 -9.30 15.99 -2.29
C ILE A 64 -7.77 15.82 -2.28
N LEU A 65 -7.07 16.67 -3.03
CA LEU A 65 -5.61 16.69 -3.05
C LEU A 65 -5.05 16.97 -1.66
N LEU A 66 -5.45 18.06 -1.03
CA LEU A 66 -4.95 18.45 0.28
C LEU A 66 -5.22 17.36 1.32
N ALA A 67 -6.41 16.78 1.36
CA ALA A 67 -6.71 15.67 2.26
C ALA A 67 -5.75 14.48 2.04
N SER A 68 -5.55 14.06 0.78
CA SER A 68 -4.65 12.93 0.47
C SER A 68 -3.19 13.17 0.85
N PHE A 69 -2.70 14.42 0.73
CA PHE A 69 -1.32 14.78 1.07
C PHE A 69 -1.13 15.01 2.57
N VAL A 70 -2.10 15.61 3.25
CA VAL A 70 -2.06 15.87 4.69
C VAL A 70 -2.03 14.55 5.47
N ALA A 71 -2.65 13.48 4.96
CA ALA A 71 -2.56 12.15 5.55
C ALA A 71 -1.12 11.61 5.68
N PHE A 72 -0.18 12.03 4.82
CA PHE A 72 1.23 11.64 4.94
C PHE A 72 1.96 12.27 6.15
N ALA A 73 1.40 13.31 6.76
CA ALA A 73 2.04 13.99 7.89
C ALA A 73 2.26 13.05 9.09
N ALA A 74 1.31 12.15 9.33
CA ALA A 74 1.40 11.19 10.44
C ALA A 74 2.16 9.91 10.08
N VAL A 75 2.50 9.67 8.82
CA VAL A 75 3.11 8.40 8.38
C VAL A 75 4.61 8.38 8.71
N PRO A 76 5.07 7.45 9.58
CA PRO A 76 6.47 7.36 9.93
C PRO A 76 7.26 6.52 8.89
N PHE A 77 8.41 7.01 8.44
CA PHE A 77 9.22 6.36 7.41
C PHE A 77 10.46 5.63 7.96
N SER A 78 10.94 6.06 9.13
CA SER A 78 12.14 5.56 9.81
C SER A 78 12.04 5.89 11.30
N PRO A 79 12.76 5.21 12.22
CA PRO A 79 12.70 5.52 13.65
C PRO A 79 12.94 6.99 14.01
N GLY A 80 13.80 7.69 13.26
CA GLY A 80 14.10 9.11 13.44
C GLY A 80 13.54 10.03 12.36
N TRP A 81 12.75 9.50 11.42
CA TRP A 81 12.20 10.30 10.31
C TRP A 81 10.69 10.15 10.25
N VAL A 82 10.03 11.03 11.00
CA VAL A 82 8.57 11.23 11.01
C VAL A 82 8.30 12.69 10.76
N PRO A 83 7.41 13.05 9.83
CA PRO A 83 7.05 14.45 9.61
C PRO A 83 6.39 15.09 10.84
N ALA A 84 5.44 14.39 11.48
CA ALA A 84 4.83 14.77 12.74
C ALA A 84 4.58 13.54 13.62
N ASP A 85 5.24 13.46 14.77
CA ASP A 85 4.96 12.43 15.76
C ASP A 85 3.71 12.81 16.56
N MET A 86 2.69 11.98 16.50
CA MET A 86 1.37 12.21 17.07
C MET A 86 0.92 11.00 17.88
N SER A 87 0.50 11.20 19.12
CA SER A 87 -0.06 10.12 19.96
C SER A 87 -1.32 9.50 19.36
N ILE A 88 -2.07 10.25 18.55
CA ILE A 88 -3.29 9.81 17.85
C ILE A 88 -3.08 9.60 16.34
N GLY A 89 -1.85 9.26 15.93
CA GLY A 89 -1.45 9.18 14.52
C GLY A 89 -2.35 8.30 13.64
N LEU A 90 -2.74 7.12 14.11
CA LEU A 90 -3.64 6.24 13.33
C LEU A 90 -5.04 6.85 13.17
N PHE A 91 -5.61 7.40 14.24
CA PHE A 91 -6.93 8.04 14.21
C PHE A 91 -6.95 9.27 13.31
N TYR A 92 -5.86 10.04 13.30
CA TYR A 92 -5.68 11.19 12.42
C TYR A 92 -5.77 10.80 10.94
N VAL A 93 -5.09 9.73 10.51
CA VAL A 93 -5.12 9.29 9.10
C VAL A 93 -6.53 8.86 8.69
N VAL A 94 -7.24 8.10 9.53
CA VAL A 94 -8.63 7.70 9.27
C VAL A 94 -9.56 8.93 9.22
N SER A 95 -9.37 9.90 10.10
CA SER A 95 -10.21 11.12 10.12
C SER A 95 -10.04 11.97 8.85
N ILE A 96 -8.84 12.00 8.28
CA ILE A 96 -8.57 12.75 7.05
C ILE A 96 -9.16 12.08 5.82
N SER A 97 -9.23 10.74 5.79
CA SER A 97 -9.80 10.05 4.64
C SER A 97 -11.29 10.37 4.47
N SER A 98 -12.03 10.60 5.57
CA SER A 98 -13.43 11.07 5.51
C SER A 98 -13.60 12.45 4.85
N VAL A 99 -12.58 13.31 4.86
CA VAL A 99 -12.63 14.64 4.21
C VAL A 99 -12.64 14.50 2.67
N VAL A 100 -12.06 13.43 2.12
CA VAL A 100 -12.02 13.17 0.67
C VAL A 100 -13.45 13.06 0.11
N VAL A 101 -14.37 12.46 0.86
CA VAL A 101 -15.78 12.30 0.48
C VAL A 101 -16.45 13.64 0.21
N ILE A 102 -16.17 14.65 1.05
CA ILE A 102 -16.72 16.00 0.90
C ILE A 102 -16.25 16.61 -0.42
N GLY A 103 -14.96 16.44 -0.75
CA GLY A 103 -14.39 16.93 -2.01
C GLY A 103 -15.01 16.26 -3.24
N ILE A 104 -15.33 14.96 -3.17
CA ILE A 104 -15.99 14.22 -4.25
C ILE A 104 -17.41 14.73 -4.47
N VAL A 105 -18.20 14.88 -3.40
CA VAL A 105 -19.58 15.40 -3.48
C VAL A 105 -19.60 16.82 -4.00
N MET A 106 -18.69 17.68 -3.50
CA MET A 106 -18.54 19.06 -3.97
C MET A 106 -18.23 19.09 -5.48
N SER A 107 -17.33 18.22 -5.95
CA SER A 107 -16.92 18.17 -7.34
C SER A 107 -18.05 17.73 -8.28
N GLY A 108 -18.85 16.74 -7.86
CA GLY A 108 -20.03 16.30 -8.60
C GLY A 108 -21.17 17.32 -8.63
N TRP A 109 -21.44 17.98 -7.49
CA TRP A 109 -22.46 19.02 -7.40
C TRP A 109 -22.10 20.25 -8.25
N ALA A 110 -20.84 20.69 -8.18
CA ALA A 110 -20.36 21.86 -8.90
C ALA A 110 -20.47 21.74 -10.42
N SER A 111 -20.38 20.52 -10.94
CA SER A 111 -20.37 20.22 -12.38
C SER A 111 -21.73 20.45 -13.06
N ASN A 112 -22.81 20.61 -12.30
CA ASN A 112 -24.18 20.86 -12.78
C ASN A 112 -24.64 19.90 -13.91
N ASN A 113 -24.24 18.63 -13.80
CA ASN A 113 -24.64 17.53 -14.68
C ASN A 113 -25.29 16.43 -13.84
N LYS A 114 -26.47 15.95 -14.25
CA LYS A 114 -27.24 14.90 -13.54
C LYS A 114 -26.40 13.64 -13.33
N TRP A 115 -25.61 13.24 -14.34
CA TRP A 115 -24.80 12.02 -14.29
C TRP A 115 -23.61 12.16 -13.34
N SER A 116 -22.94 13.32 -13.35
CA SER A 116 -21.83 13.60 -12.43
C SER A 116 -22.29 13.67 -10.97
N LEU A 117 -23.48 14.21 -10.71
CA LEU A 117 -24.06 14.22 -9.37
C LEU A 117 -24.37 12.80 -8.89
N TYR A 118 -24.99 11.97 -9.71
CA TYR A 118 -25.27 10.56 -9.35
C TYR A 118 -23.98 9.75 -9.15
N GLY A 119 -22.95 9.98 -9.96
CA GLY A 119 -21.65 9.35 -9.78
C GLY A 119 -20.96 9.76 -8.48
N ALA A 120 -21.00 11.05 -8.13
CA ALA A 120 -20.46 11.53 -6.87
C ALA A 120 -21.19 10.93 -5.66
N MET A 121 -22.53 10.89 -5.68
CA MET A 121 -23.31 10.33 -4.57
C MET A 121 -23.07 8.83 -4.38
N ARG A 122 -22.89 8.07 -5.47
CA ARG A 122 -22.54 6.64 -5.39
C ARG A 122 -21.13 6.43 -4.83
N SER A 123 -20.16 7.22 -5.29
CA SER A 123 -18.78 7.18 -4.76
C SER A 123 -18.74 7.51 -3.27
N ALA A 124 -19.45 8.57 -2.87
CA ALA A 124 -19.52 8.98 -1.48
C ALA A 124 -20.16 7.90 -0.59
N ALA A 125 -21.29 7.33 -1.02
CA ALA A 125 -21.95 6.24 -0.30
C ALA A 125 -21.05 5.00 -0.17
N GLN A 126 -20.28 4.69 -1.20
CA GLN A 126 -19.28 3.63 -1.17
C GLN A 126 -18.20 3.91 -0.13
N ILE A 127 -17.49 5.03 -0.23
CA ILE A 127 -16.34 5.33 0.64
C ILE A 127 -16.79 5.32 2.11
N VAL A 128 -17.89 6.01 2.43
CA VAL A 128 -18.44 6.06 3.79
C VAL A 128 -18.82 4.67 4.31
N SER A 129 -19.38 3.81 3.46
CA SER A 129 -19.74 2.44 3.86
C SER A 129 -18.53 1.58 4.18
N TYR A 130 -17.37 1.84 3.56
CA TYR A 130 -16.15 1.06 3.78
C TYR A 130 -15.23 1.63 4.87
N GLU A 131 -15.44 2.87 5.31
CA GLU A 131 -14.73 3.45 6.46
C GLU A 131 -14.97 2.65 7.75
N ILE A 132 -16.19 2.12 7.96
CA ILE A 132 -16.53 1.38 9.18
C ILE A 132 -15.74 0.05 9.27
N PRO A 133 -15.76 -0.85 8.26
CA PRO A 133 -14.90 -2.04 8.27
C PRO A 133 -13.39 -1.73 8.35
N VAL A 134 -12.92 -0.68 7.69
CA VAL A 134 -11.52 -0.21 7.81
C VAL A 134 -11.20 0.16 9.26
N GLY A 135 -12.02 0.99 9.89
CA GLY A 135 -11.85 1.39 11.28
C GLY A 135 -11.86 0.20 12.24
N LEU A 136 -12.80 -0.74 12.10
CA LEU A 136 -12.89 -1.92 12.96
C LEU A 136 -11.69 -2.86 12.81
N SER A 137 -11.19 -3.06 11.58
CA SER A 137 -10.01 -3.90 11.34
C SER A 137 -8.72 -3.26 11.87
N LEU A 138 -8.59 -1.94 11.79
CA LEU A 138 -7.49 -1.20 12.42
C LEU A 138 -7.56 -1.24 13.94
N LEU A 139 -8.76 -1.09 14.53
CA LEU A 139 -8.98 -1.21 15.97
C LEU A 139 -8.59 -2.59 16.51
N ALA A 140 -8.80 -3.65 15.73
CA ALA A 140 -8.36 -4.99 16.11
C ALA A 140 -6.83 -5.09 16.29
N ALA A 141 -6.04 -4.40 15.46
CA ALA A 141 -4.60 -4.32 15.63
C ALA A 141 -4.20 -3.43 16.82
N VAL A 142 -4.86 -2.28 16.99
CA VAL A 142 -4.63 -1.35 18.12
C VAL A 142 -4.92 -2.03 19.46
N ALA A 143 -5.96 -2.84 19.55
CA ALA A 143 -6.33 -3.55 20.77
C ALA A 143 -5.18 -4.41 21.32
N VAL A 144 -4.34 -4.96 20.43
CA VAL A 144 -3.18 -5.77 20.83
C VAL A 144 -2.02 -4.93 21.37
N VAL A 145 -1.80 -3.73 20.83
CA VAL A 145 -0.67 -2.86 21.23
C VAL A 145 -1.02 -1.94 22.40
N GLY A 146 -2.28 -1.49 22.49
CA GLY A 146 -2.72 -0.51 23.49
C GLY A 146 -2.35 0.94 23.18
N THR A 147 -1.91 1.26 21.96
CA THR A 147 -1.51 2.63 21.54
C THR A 147 -2.00 2.95 20.13
N LEU A 148 -2.24 4.24 19.87
CA LEU A 148 -2.61 4.79 18.56
C LEU A 148 -1.42 5.45 17.85
N ASN A 149 -0.25 5.49 18.49
CA ASN A 149 0.97 6.03 17.89
C ASN A 149 1.55 5.01 16.88
N LEU A 150 1.70 5.44 15.62
CA LEU A 150 2.21 4.59 14.54
C LEU A 150 3.67 4.16 14.75
N GLN A 151 4.50 4.96 15.43
CA GLN A 151 5.87 4.60 15.78
C GLN A 151 5.91 3.46 16.80
N GLU A 152 5.10 3.57 17.85
CA GLU A 152 5.03 2.56 18.91
C GLU A 152 4.42 1.25 18.40
N ILE A 153 3.40 1.33 17.52
CA ILE A 153 2.83 0.15 16.84
C ILE A 153 3.91 -0.61 16.08
N ILE A 154 4.78 0.10 15.35
CA ILE A 154 5.87 -0.53 14.61
C ILE A 154 6.89 -1.11 15.59
N ALA A 155 7.31 -0.35 16.59
CA ALA A 155 8.26 -0.82 17.60
C ALA A 155 7.78 -2.10 18.30
N ALA A 156 6.49 -2.23 18.59
CA ALA A 156 5.87 -3.41 19.18
C ALA A 156 5.85 -4.65 18.26
N GLN A 157 6.08 -4.47 16.96
CA GLN A 157 6.24 -5.55 15.98
C GLN A 157 7.70 -6.01 15.79
N ALA A 158 8.63 -5.40 16.54
CA ALA A 158 10.04 -5.81 16.49
C ALA A 158 10.20 -7.26 16.95
N GLY A 159 11.18 -7.95 16.36
CA GLY A 159 11.51 -9.32 16.76
C GLY A 159 11.16 -10.37 15.72
N VAL A 160 11.70 -11.56 15.96
CA VAL A 160 11.30 -12.80 15.29
C VAL A 160 10.43 -13.61 16.25
N GLY A 161 9.22 -13.89 15.82
CA GLY A 161 8.28 -14.77 16.51
C GLY A 161 8.15 -16.13 15.80
N ASN A 162 7.18 -16.91 16.26
CA ASN A 162 6.72 -18.10 15.57
C ASN A 162 5.56 -17.74 14.63
N LEU A 163 5.47 -18.42 13.49
CA LEU A 163 4.31 -18.27 12.60
C LEU A 163 3.01 -18.63 13.35
N PHE A 164 2.06 -17.69 13.42
CA PHE A 164 0.81 -17.82 14.18
C PHE A 164 0.98 -18.22 15.66
N HIS A 165 2.14 -17.93 16.26
CA HIS A 165 2.61 -18.38 17.60
C HIS A 165 2.76 -19.89 17.80
N TRP A 166 1.85 -20.70 17.25
CA TRP A 166 1.75 -22.14 17.48
C TRP A 166 2.56 -23.01 16.51
N ILE A 167 3.01 -22.46 15.38
CA ILE A 167 3.78 -23.18 14.37
C ILE A 167 5.24 -22.81 14.60
N PRO A 168 6.13 -23.76 14.93
CA PRO A 168 7.53 -23.49 15.28
C PRO A 168 8.39 -23.20 14.04
N ILE A 169 7.96 -22.21 13.25
CA ILE A 169 8.69 -21.67 12.10
C ILE A 169 9.06 -20.23 12.46
N PRO A 170 10.35 -19.87 12.51
CA PRO A 170 10.78 -18.51 12.81
C PRO A 170 10.30 -17.58 11.71
N PHE A 171 9.50 -16.59 12.07
CA PHE A 171 8.92 -15.61 11.16
C PHE A 171 8.95 -14.21 11.80
N PRO A 172 9.11 -13.12 11.04
CA PRO A 172 8.97 -11.76 11.57
C PRO A 172 7.66 -11.60 12.36
N ASN A 173 7.68 -10.88 13.49
CA ASN A 173 6.51 -10.69 14.35
C ASN A 173 5.50 -9.68 13.76
N TRP A 174 5.05 -9.94 12.54
CA TRP A 174 4.04 -9.16 11.83
C TRP A 174 2.65 -9.51 12.37
N TYR A 175 1.85 -8.49 12.66
CA TYR A 175 0.50 -8.71 13.19
C TYR A 175 -0.40 -9.52 12.27
N ILE A 176 -0.21 -9.45 10.94
CA ILE A 176 -0.98 -10.30 10.02
C ILE A 176 -0.80 -11.81 10.28
N PHE A 177 0.34 -12.22 10.85
CA PHE A 177 0.65 -13.63 11.17
C PHE A 177 0.77 -13.88 12.67
N HIS A 178 0.39 -12.93 13.51
CA HIS A 178 0.47 -13.07 14.96
C HIS A 178 -0.71 -13.91 15.47
N SER A 179 -1.94 -13.59 15.07
CA SER A 179 -3.12 -14.39 15.40
C SER A 179 -3.98 -14.66 14.16
N PRO A 180 -4.73 -15.78 14.12
CA PRO A 180 -5.69 -16.04 13.05
C PRO A 180 -6.74 -14.91 12.90
N PHE A 181 -7.09 -14.26 14.00
CA PHE A 181 -8.03 -13.13 14.01
C PHE A 181 -7.41 -11.84 13.43
N LEU A 182 -6.12 -11.57 13.69
CA LEU A 182 -5.43 -10.45 13.06
C LEU A 182 -5.15 -10.70 11.57
N PHE A 183 -4.94 -11.95 11.17
CA PHE A 183 -4.91 -12.31 9.75
C PHE A 183 -6.23 -11.95 9.08
N LEU A 184 -7.35 -12.32 9.72
CA LEU A 184 -8.68 -11.99 9.23
C LEU A 184 -8.94 -10.48 9.23
N ALA A 185 -8.45 -9.75 10.24
CA ALA A 185 -8.50 -8.28 10.27
C ALA A 185 -7.73 -7.68 9.09
N GLY A 186 -6.52 -8.18 8.80
CA GLY A 186 -5.72 -7.74 7.66
C GLY A 186 -6.39 -8.00 6.32
N CYS A 187 -7.06 -9.15 6.16
CA CYS A 187 -7.85 -9.46 4.97
C CYS A 187 -9.06 -8.51 4.81
N ILE A 188 -9.81 -8.26 5.88
CA ILE A 188 -10.92 -7.28 5.87
C ILE A 188 -10.39 -5.90 5.52
N TYR A 189 -9.29 -5.49 6.16
CA TYR A 189 -8.64 -4.20 5.91
C TYR A 189 -8.27 -4.07 4.44
N LEU A 190 -7.56 -5.04 3.86
CA LEU A 190 -7.15 -5.00 2.45
C LEU A 190 -8.34 -4.91 1.49
N ILE A 191 -9.40 -5.68 1.72
CA ILE A 191 -10.61 -5.62 0.90
C ILE A 191 -11.27 -4.25 1.03
N ALA A 192 -11.43 -3.74 2.25
CA ALA A 192 -12.12 -2.47 2.47
C ALA A 192 -11.29 -1.26 1.99
N ALA A 193 -9.99 -1.29 2.21
CA ALA A 193 -8.98 -0.37 1.68
C ALA A 193 -9.04 -0.28 0.14
N THR A 194 -9.16 -1.41 -0.58
CA THR A 194 -9.29 -1.36 -2.05
C THR A 194 -10.55 -0.63 -2.49
N ALA A 195 -11.64 -0.75 -1.73
CA ALA A 195 -12.90 -0.07 -2.01
C ALA A 195 -12.83 1.43 -1.69
N GLU A 196 -12.10 1.82 -0.64
CA GLU A 196 -11.89 3.23 -0.28
C GLU A 196 -11.08 4.00 -1.34
N VAL A 197 -10.09 3.33 -1.97
CA VAL A 197 -9.26 3.93 -3.02
C VAL A 197 -9.97 3.95 -4.39
N ASN A 198 -11.23 3.52 -4.47
CA ASN A 198 -12.04 3.48 -5.70
C ASN A 198 -11.36 2.75 -6.87
N ARG A 199 -10.57 1.70 -6.60
CA ARG A 199 -9.93 0.91 -7.67
C ARG A 199 -10.79 -0.31 -8.01
N THR A 200 -10.72 -0.74 -9.27
CA THR A 200 -11.35 -2.00 -9.72
C THR A 200 -10.86 -3.14 -8.82
N PRO A 201 -11.73 -4.04 -8.33
CA PRO A 201 -13.11 -4.30 -8.77
C PRO A 201 -14.19 -3.34 -8.21
N PHE A 202 -13.82 -2.41 -7.33
CA PHE A 202 -14.69 -1.49 -6.59
C PHE A 202 -14.71 -0.08 -7.21
N ASP A 203 -14.65 0.02 -8.53
CA ASP A 203 -14.61 1.28 -9.28
C ASP A 203 -15.98 1.59 -9.89
N ILE A 204 -16.94 1.85 -9.00
CA ILE A 204 -18.29 2.30 -9.35
C ILE A 204 -18.30 3.73 -9.93
N PRO A 205 -17.49 4.68 -9.40
CA PRO A 205 -17.56 6.08 -9.84
C PRO A 205 -17.12 6.27 -11.30
N GLU A 206 -16.13 5.50 -11.77
CA GLU A 206 -15.63 5.56 -13.16
C GLU A 206 -16.34 4.56 -14.09
N SER A 207 -17.51 4.04 -13.71
CA SER A 207 -18.24 3.04 -14.52
C SER A 207 -18.70 3.65 -15.85
N GLU A 208 -17.87 3.51 -16.89
CA GLU A 208 -18.06 4.07 -18.24
C GLU A 208 -19.41 3.70 -18.85
N SER A 209 -19.90 2.49 -18.56
CA SER A 209 -21.17 1.98 -19.09
C SER A 209 -22.42 2.64 -18.48
N GLU A 210 -22.32 3.22 -17.27
CA GLU A 210 -23.47 3.80 -16.56
C GLU A 210 -23.34 5.32 -16.37
N LEU A 211 -22.12 5.82 -16.15
CA LEU A 211 -21.86 7.19 -15.69
C LEU A 211 -20.67 7.86 -16.39
N VAL A 212 -20.13 7.29 -17.46
CA VAL A 212 -18.96 7.78 -18.23
C VAL A 212 -17.69 7.87 -17.36
N ALA A 213 -17.54 8.91 -16.55
CA ALA A 213 -16.43 9.10 -15.61
C ALA A 213 -16.90 9.66 -14.25
N GLY A 214 -18.19 9.55 -13.95
CA GLY A 214 -18.79 9.99 -12.69
C GLY A 214 -18.55 11.46 -12.38
N PHE A 215 -17.99 11.74 -11.21
CA PHE A 215 -17.76 13.10 -10.71
C PHE A 215 -16.62 13.84 -11.43
N MET A 216 -15.79 13.14 -12.22
CA MET A 216 -14.67 13.76 -12.95
C MET A 216 -15.03 14.18 -14.38
N THR A 217 -16.23 13.83 -14.87
CA THR A 217 -16.61 13.91 -16.28
C THR A 217 -16.44 15.31 -16.89
N GLU A 218 -16.74 16.38 -16.14
CA GLU A 218 -16.67 17.76 -16.63
C GLU A 218 -15.28 18.41 -16.43
N TYR A 219 -14.34 17.76 -15.75
CA TYR A 219 -13.02 18.33 -15.45
C TYR A 219 -12.02 18.08 -16.58
N SER A 220 -11.22 19.09 -16.90
CA SER A 220 -10.15 19.03 -17.91
C SER A 220 -8.79 19.45 -17.35
N GLY A 221 -7.73 19.12 -18.08
CA GLY A 221 -6.36 19.57 -17.84
C GLY A 221 -5.86 19.30 -16.43
N ILE A 222 -5.44 20.37 -15.74
CA ILE A 222 -4.82 20.29 -14.41
C ILE A 222 -5.78 19.82 -13.33
N ARG A 223 -7.06 20.24 -13.34
CA ARG A 223 -8.01 19.86 -12.29
C ARG A 223 -8.36 18.38 -12.34
N TRP A 224 -8.47 17.84 -13.55
CA TRP A 224 -8.60 16.39 -13.74
C TRP A 224 -7.37 15.66 -13.21
N ALA A 225 -6.16 16.18 -13.48
CA ALA A 225 -4.92 15.61 -13.00
C ALA A 225 -4.83 15.58 -11.46
N LEU A 226 -5.44 16.54 -10.76
CA LEU A 226 -5.48 16.57 -9.29
C LEU A 226 -6.26 15.37 -8.72
N PHE A 227 -7.40 14.99 -9.31
CA PHE A 227 -8.13 13.79 -8.88
C PHE A 227 -7.27 12.54 -9.05
N PHE A 228 -6.68 12.37 -10.24
CA PHE A 228 -5.81 11.25 -10.53
C PHE A 228 -4.64 11.19 -9.54
N LEU A 229 -3.93 12.30 -9.33
CA LEU A 229 -2.81 12.36 -8.37
C LEU A 229 -3.25 11.99 -6.95
N SER A 230 -4.42 12.46 -6.52
CA SER A 230 -4.96 12.18 -5.18
C SER A 230 -5.32 10.71 -4.99
N GLU A 231 -5.82 10.03 -6.03
CA GLU A 231 -6.10 8.60 -5.95
C GLU A 231 -4.83 7.76 -5.76
N TYR A 232 -3.72 8.10 -6.44
CA TYR A 232 -2.43 7.43 -6.19
C TYR A 232 -1.86 7.79 -4.82
N ALA A 233 -2.06 9.02 -4.36
CA ALA A 233 -1.65 9.45 -3.03
C ALA A 233 -2.40 8.64 -1.96
N ASN A 234 -3.72 8.50 -2.06
CA ASN A 234 -4.54 7.68 -1.17
C ASN A 234 -4.15 6.20 -1.24
N ALA A 235 -3.94 5.65 -2.44
CA ALA A 235 -3.45 4.27 -2.60
C ALA A 235 -2.11 4.04 -1.88
N ALA A 236 -1.21 5.03 -1.93
CA ALA A 236 0.06 4.99 -1.25
C ALA A 236 -0.09 5.08 0.28
N VAL A 237 -0.95 5.97 0.80
CA VAL A 237 -1.23 6.07 2.25
C VAL A 237 -1.78 4.77 2.79
N VAL A 238 -2.80 4.21 2.13
CA VAL A 238 -3.43 2.95 2.51
C VAL A 238 -2.43 1.78 2.48
N ALA A 239 -1.57 1.73 1.47
CA ALA A 239 -0.51 0.71 1.40
C ALA A 239 0.56 0.87 2.48
N LEU A 240 0.93 2.11 2.81
CA LEU A 240 1.86 2.41 3.90
C LEU A 240 1.23 2.07 5.26
N LEU A 241 -0.03 2.41 5.49
CA LEU A 241 -0.77 2.01 6.69
C LEU A 241 -0.85 0.49 6.82
N THR A 242 -1.12 -0.24 5.74
CA THR A 242 -1.05 -1.71 5.75
C THR A 242 0.33 -2.18 6.19
N ALA A 243 1.39 -1.62 5.60
CA ALA A 243 2.76 -2.00 5.91
C ALA A 243 3.11 -1.72 7.38
N ILE A 244 2.62 -0.60 7.92
CA ILE A 244 2.86 -0.15 9.30
C ILE A 244 2.09 -0.99 10.31
N VAL A 245 0.77 -1.13 10.13
CA VAL A 245 -0.11 -1.76 11.11
C VAL A 245 -0.01 -3.28 11.07
N PHE A 246 0.20 -3.87 9.89
CA PHE A 246 0.15 -5.33 9.73
C PHE A 246 1.49 -5.99 9.41
N LEU A 247 2.44 -5.28 8.78
CA LEU A 247 3.68 -5.87 8.24
C LEU A 247 4.98 -5.33 8.87
N GLY A 248 4.96 -4.67 10.04
CA GLY A 248 6.21 -4.28 10.72
C GLY A 248 6.86 -2.99 10.21
N GLY A 249 6.19 -2.15 9.43
CA GLY A 249 6.70 -0.85 8.97
C GLY A 249 8.11 -0.92 8.35
N TRP A 250 9.04 -0.10 8.85
CA TRP A 250 10.46 -0.08 8.42
C TRP A 250 11.33 -1.22 8.97
N GLN A 251 10.79 -2.10 9.81
CA GLN A 251 11.59 -3.19 10.38
C GLN A 251 12.00 -4.18 9.30
N SER A 252 13.27 -4.59 9.33
CA SER A 252 13.73 -5.59 8.40
C SER A 252 13.21 -6.97 8.82
N PRO A 253 12.76 -7.82 7.88
CA PRO A 253 12.41 -9.21 8.18
C PRO A 253 13.62 -10.04 8.66
N PHE A 254 14.82 -9.52 8.45
CA PHE A 254 16.07 -10.24 8.59
C PHE A 254 16.96 -9.75 9.75
N ALA A 255 16.56 -8.70 10.46
CA ALA A 255 17.36 -8.09 11.54
C ALA A 255 17.80 -9.12 12.59
N ASP A 256 16.89 -9.97 13.06
CA ASP A 256 17.20 -10.95 14.11
C ASP A 256 17.58 -12.34 13.56
N LEU A 257 17.27 -12.65 12.28
CA LEU A 257 17.82 -13.84 11.61
C LEU A 257 19.31 -13.68 11.24
N ALA A 258 19.81 -12.45 11.23
CA ALA A 258 21.20 -12.10 10.96
C ALA A 258 22.16 -12.33 12.14
N GLY A 259 21.72 -13.02 13.20
CA GLY A 259 22.61 -13.56 14.24
C GLY A 259 23.57 -14.62 13.67
N ALA A 260 24.67 -14.17 13.04
CA ALA A 260 25.88 -14.90 12.58
C ALA A 260 25.71 -16.12 11.64
N ARG A 261 24.57 -16.82 11.64
CA ARG A 261 24.39 -18.14 11.02
C ARG A 261 24.01 -18.05 9.54
N PHE A 262 23.19 -17.08 9.15
CA PHE A 262 22.79 -16.91 7.75
C PHE A 262 23.90 -16.36 6.86
N GLY A 263 24.79 -15.51 7.39
CA GLY A 263 25.96 -15.00 6.66
C GLY A 263 26.89 -16.11 6.18
N MET A 264 27.15 -17.12 7.01
CA MET A 264 28.00 -18.27 6.65
C MET A 264 27.30 -19.26 5.70
N ILE A 265 26.00 -19.53 5.89
CA ILE A 265 25.26 -20.49 5.07
C ILE A 265 24.99 -19.93 3.66
N SER A 266 24.66 -18.65 3.54
CA SER A 266 24.43 -18.01 2.22
C SER A 266 25.73 -17.79 1.44
N LEU A 267 26.85 -17.48 2.12
CA LEU A 267 28.17 -17.39 1.48
C LEU A 267 28.65 -18.74 0.94
N THR A 268 28.45 -19.82 1.68
CA THR A 268 28.84 -21.16 1.23
C THR A 268 27.96 -21.65 0.08
N VAL A 269 26.65 -21.41 0.12
CA VAL A 269 25.72 -21.78 -0.98
C VAL A 269 25.97 -20.96 -2.24
N LEU A 270 26.17 -19.64 -2.14
CA LEU A 270 26.51 -18.80 -3.30
C LEU A 270 27.89 -19.11 -3.85
N ALA A 271 28.86 -19.47 -3.00
CA ALA A 271 30.18 -19.95 -3.44
C ALA A 271 30.08 -21.28 -4.22
N LEU A 272 29.20 -22.17 -3.77
CA LEU A 272 28.94 -23.46 -4.40
C LEU A 272 28.22 -23.29 -5.75
N ILE A 273 27.25 -22.39 -5.83
CA ILE A 273 26.56 -22.02 -7.08
C ILE A 273 27.54 -21.35 -8.06
N TRP A 274 28.37 -20.42 -7.60
CA TRP A 274 29.38 -19.74 -8.42
C TRP A 274 30.43 -20.72 -8.99
N THR A 275 30.94 -21.63 -8.15
CA THR A 275 31.90 -22.66 -8.60
C THR A 275 31.29 -23.62 -9.61
N ILE A 276 30.01 -24.00 -9.45
CA ILE A 276 29.27 -24.80 -10.44
C ILE A 276 29.08 -24.01 -11.75
N PHE A 277 28.70 -22.73 -11.67
CA PHE A 277 28.39 -21.90 -12.84
C PHE A 277 29.63 -21.58 -13.68
N VAL A 278 30.76 -21.24 -13.03
CA VAL A 278 32.04 -20.99 -13.70
C VAL A 278 32.57 -22.26 -14.39
N LYS A 279 32.41 -23.43 -13.75
CA LYS A 279 32.78 -24.73 -14.33
C LYS A 279 31.97 -25.08 -15.59
N TYR A 280 30.72 -24.59 -15.69
CA TYR A 280 29.83 -24.89 -16.81
C TYR A 280 30.11 -24.03 -18.06
N LYS A 281 30.49 -22.76 -17.88
CA LYS A 281 30.64 -21.81 -19.01
C LYS A 281 32.04 -21.77 -19.63
N VAL A 282 33.09 -22.18 -18.91
CA VAL A 282 34.48 -22.05 -19.37
C VAL A 282 35.17 -23.43 -19.38
N LYS A 283 35.16 -24.11 -20.53
CA LYS A 283 35.83 -25.42 -20.72
C LYS A 283 37.35 -25.32 -20.98
N ARG A 284 37.94 -24.13 -21.11
CA ARG A 284 39.30 -23.95 -21.68
C ARG A 284 40.16 -22.86 -21.01
N LEU A 285 40.23 -22.81 -19.68
CA LEU A 285 41.30 -22.05 -19.00
C LEU A 285 41.78 -22.78 -17.74
N SER A 286 43.11 -22.88 -17.60
CA SER A 286 43.81 -23.64 -16.56
C SER A 286 44.38 -22.72 -15.46
N ILE A 287 43.57 -21.77 -14.93
CA ILE A 287 44.01 -20.81 -13.89
C ILE A 287 42.96 -20.62 -12.75
N TYR A 288 42.11 -21.61 -12.44
CA TYR A 288 40.92 -21.40 -11.59
C TYR A 288 40.92 -21.88 -10.12
N PRO A 289 42.01 -21.85 -9.34
CA PRO A 289 41.89 -21.80 -7.89
C PRO A 289 42.02 -20.37 -7.34
N ILE A 290 43.02 -19.59 -7.77
CA ILE A 290 43.32 -18.30 -7.13
C ILE A 290 42.28 -17.22 -7.50
N GLY A 291 41.86 -17.15 -8.77
CA GLY A 291 40.85 -16.16 -9.20
C GLY A 291 39.45 -16.44 -8.65
N THR A 292 39.09 -17.72 -8.47
CA THR A 292 37.84 -18.12 -7.82
C THR A 292 37.90 -17.87 -6.32
N ILE A 293 39.02 -18.17 -5.65
CA ILE A 293 39.25 -17.84 -4.24
C ILE A 293 39.24 -16.32 -4.04
N LEU A 294 39.85 -15.51 -4.92
CA LEU A 294 39.80 -14.04 -4.85
C LEU A 294 38.39 -13.50 -5.06
N ALA A 295 37.63 -14.01 -6.03
CA ALA A 295 36.23 -13.61 -6.20
C ALA A 295 35.37 -14.00 -5.00
N LEU A 296 35.54 -15.20 -4.46
CA LEU A 296 34.81 -15.68 -3.27
C LEU A 296 35.21 -14.94 -2.00
N THR A 297 36.48 -14.54 -1.85
CA THR A 297 36.94 -13.74 -0.71
C THR A 297 36.44 -12.30 -0.81
N VAL A 298 36.44 -11.69 -2.01
CA VAL A 298 35.83 -10.36 -2.22
C VAL A 298 34.32 -10.40 -1.97
N ILE A 299 33.62 -11.42 -2.45
CA ILE A 299 32.20 -11.64 -2.16
C ILE A 299 32.00 -11.86 -0.65
N ALA A 300 32.84 -12.66 0.02
CA ALA A 300 32.80 -12.88 1.46
C ALA A 300 33.12 -11.63 2.29
N TRP A 301 33.85 -10.66 1.75
CA TRP A 301 34.09 -9.36 2.38
C TRP A 301 32.94 -8.37 2.14
N LEU A 302 32.29 -8.41 0.97
CA LEU A 302 31.16 -7.54 0.63
C LEU A 302 29.82 -8.01 1.24
N PHE A 303 29.67 -9.32 1.43
CA PHE A 303 28.42 -9.92 1.89
C PHE A 303 28.04 -9.56 3.33
N PRO A 304 28.96 -9.46 4.31
CA PRO A 304 28.64 -8.98 5.65
C PRO A 304 28.14 -7.54 5.63
N ALA A 305 28.76 -6.66 4.84
CA ALA A 305 28.32 -5.28 4.69
C ALA A 305 26.93 -5.19 4.02
N PHE A 306 26.67 -6.03 3.02
CA PHE A 306 25.36 -6.12 2.36
C PHE A 306 24.28 -6.71 3.27
N ALA A 307 24.62 -7.73 4.09
CA ALA A 307 23.72 -8.32 5.07
C ALA A 307 23.39 -7.36 6.21
N ILE A 308 24.36 -6.58 6.69
CA ILE A 308 24.14 -5.50 7.66
C ILE A 308 23.22 -4.43 7.06
N TRP A 309 23.43 -4.04 5.80
CA TRP A 309 22.55 -3.10 5.10
C TRP A 309 21.12 -3.62 4.91
N LEU A 310 20.95 -4.91 4.62
CA LEU A 310 19.64 -5.56 4.57
C LEU A 310 18.99 -5.68 5.95
N ALA A 311 19.79 -5.85 7.00
CA ALA A 311 19.33 -5.96 8.37
C ALA A 311 18.95 -4.58 8.96
N THR A 312 19.53 -3.47 8.50
CA THR A 312 19.21 -2.14 9.01
C THR A 312 17.75 -1.77 8.73
N PRO A 313 16.93 -1.51 9.78
CA PRO A 313 15.60 -0.95 9.61
C PRO A 313 15.67 0.43 8.95
N GLY A 314 14.76 0.72 8.02
CA GLY A 314 14.78 2.03 7.37
C GLY A 314 13.83 2.18 6.19
N LEU A 315 14.03 3.28 5.46
CA LEU A 315 13.17 3.73 4.38
C LEU A 315 13.01 2.71 3.23
N VAL A 316 14.03 1.87 3.02
CA VAL A 316 14.01 0.84 1.99
C VAL A 316 12.94 -0.21 2.29
N TRP A 317 12.82 -0.66 3.55
CA TRP A 317 11.87 -1.72 3.93
C TRP A 317 10.42 -1.25 3.88
N ILE A 318 10.13 -0.04 4.37
CA ILE A 318 8.79 0.52 4.26
C ILE A 318 8.40 0.74 2.79
N ALA A 319 9.35 1.16 1.94
CA ALA A 319 9.11 1.32 0.50
C ALA A 319 8.89 -0.02 -0.21
N ILE A 320 9.64 -1.08 0.15
CA ILE A 320 9.47 -2.43 -0.41
C ILE A 320 8.12 -3.00 0.03
N LYS A 321 7.80 -2.98 1.33
CA LYS A 321 6.54 -3.52 1.86
C LYS A 321 5.33 -2.76 1.32
N GLY A 322 5.38 -1.42 1.34
CA GLY A 322 4.34 -0.60 0.70
C GLY A 322 4.22 -0.87 -0.80
N GLY A 323 5.34 -1.07 -1.49
CA GLY A 323 5.37 -1.47 -2.91
C GLY A 323 4.76 -2.85 -3.16
N VAL A 324 5.00 -3.83 -2.28
CA VAL A 324 4.37 -5.16 -2.33
C VAL A 324 2.88 -5.06 -2.12
N VAL A 325 2.42 -4.27 -1.13
CA VAL A 325 0.98 -4.05 -0.90
C VAL A 325 0.35 -3.41 -2.14
N ILE A 326 0.95 -2.38 -2.72
CA ILE A 326 0.44 -1.79 -3.96
C ILE A 326 0.42 -2.80 -5.10
N PHE A 327 1.45 -3.62 -5.24
CA PHE A 327 1.47 -4.69 -6.23
C PHE A 327 0.31 -5.68 -6.01
N LEU A 328 -0.03 -6.00 -4.77
CA LEU A 328 -1.23 -6.80 -4.44
C LEU A 328 -2.52 -6.08 -4.82
N LEU A 329 -2.65 -4.78 -4.55
CA LEU A 329 -3.81 -3.97 -4.97
C LEU A 329 -3.95 -3.98 -6.51
N MET A 330 -2.83 -3.85 -7.23
CA MET A 330 -2.79 -3.94 -8.70
C MET A 330 -3.17 -5.34 -9.20
N TRP A 331 -2.70 -6.39 -8.53
CA TRP A 331 -3.03 -7.77 -8.88
C TRP A 331 -4.53 -8.02 -8.74
N PHE A 332 -5.14 -7.58 -7.63
CA PHE A 332 -6.57 -7.71 -7.40
C PHE A 332 -7.40 -7.04 -8.49
N ARG A 333 -6.96 -5.87 -8.97
CA ARG A 333 -7.58 -5.15 -10.08
C ARG A 333 -7.71 -5.96 -11.36
N TRP A 334 -6.74 -6.82 -11.68
CA TRP A 334 -6.73 -7.61 -12.93
C TRP A 334 -7.22 -9.05 -12.77
N THR A 335 -7.47 -9.50 -11.53
CA THR A 335 -7.93 -10.87 -11.26
C THR A 335 -9.44 -10.95 -11.07
N PHE A 336 -10.04 -9.97 -10.41
CA PHE A 336 -11.45 -10.01 -10.05
C PHE A 336 -12.32 -9.28 -11.07
N PRO A 337 -13.53 -9.82 -11.38
CA PRO A 337 -14.50 -9.11 -12.17
C PRO A 337 -15.05 -7.89 -11.41
N ARG A 338 -15.51 -6.88 -12.15
CA ARG A 338 -16.17 -5.70 -11.57
C ARG A 338 -17.47 -6.11 -10.88
N LEU A 339 -17.73 -5.54 -9.70
CA LEU A 339 -18.94 -5.80 -8.92
C LEU A 339 -19.99 -4.71 -9.16
N ARG A 340 -21.26 -5.09 -9.13
CA ARG A 340 -22.38 -4.13 -9.14
C ARG A 340 -22.50 -3.46 -7.77
N VAL A 341 -23.01 -2.23 -7.76
CA VAL A 341 -23.23 -1.41 -6.54
C VAL A 341 -24.04 -2.13 -5.47
N ASP A 342 -25.11 -2.83 -5.84
CA ASP A 342 -25.93 -3.56 -4.87
C ASP A 342 -25.12 -4.65 -4.15
N GLN A 343 -24.25 -5.34 -4.90
CA GLN A 343 -23.37 -6.38 -4.36
C GLN A 343 -22.26 -5.79 -3.50
N LEU A 344 -21.73 -4.63 -3.89
CA LEU A 344 -20.71 -3.91 -3.15
C LEU A 344 -21.26 -3.40 -1.80
N MET A 345 -22.47 -2.82 -1.79
CA MET A 345 -23.16 -2.42 -0.57
C MET A 345 -23.54 -3.62 0.31
N TYR A 346 -23.99 -4.72 -0.30
CA TYR A 346 -24.24 -5.97 0.42
C TYR A 346 -22.96 -6.49 1.09
N LEU A 347 -21.83 -6.47 0.38
CA LEU A 347 -20.54 -6.92 0.89
C LEU A 347 -20.11 -6.12 2.12
N SER A 348 -20.18 -4.78 2.08
CA SER A 348 -19.82 -3.99 3.27
C SER A 348 -20.76 -4.26 4.45
N TRP A 349 -22.07 -4.05 4.26
CA TRP A 349 -23.03 -4.01 5.35
C TRP A 349 -23.42 -5.37 5.90
N LYS A 350 -23.54 -6.39 5.05
CA LYS A 350 -24.03 -7.72 5.47
C LYS A 350 -22.92 -8.74 5.68
N VAL A 351 -21.72 -8.52 5.12
CA VAL A 351 -20.61 -9.48 5.22
C VAL A 351 -19.45 -8.90 6.02
N LEU A 352 -18.83 -7.82 5.56
CA LEU A 352 -17.62 -7.29 6.18
C LEU A 352 -17.87 -6.74 7.59
N LEU A 353 -18.95 -5.97 7.78
CA LEU A 353 -19.23 -5.35 9.08
C LEU A 353 -19.51 -6.39 10.19
N PRO A 354 -20.42 -7.38 10.01
CA PRO A 354 -20.64 -8.41 11.02
C PRO A 354 -19.38 -9.24 11.31
N ILE A 355 -18.63 -9.61 10.26
CA ILE A 355 -17.39 -10.37 10.43
C ILE A 355 -16.35 -9.53 11.18
N ALA A 356 -16.20 -8.23 10.87
CA ALA A 356 -15.26 -7.35 11.55
C ALA A 356 -15.58 -7.21 13.05
N LEU A 357 -16.86 -7.10 13.41
CA LEU A 357 -17.30 -7.05 14.82
C LEU A 357 -17.01 -8.35 15.56
N ILE A 358 -17.35 -9.50 14.95
CA ILE A 358 -17.05 -10.83 15.53
C ILE A 358 -15.53 -11.00 15.67
N ASN A 359 -14.76 -10.54 14.68
CA ASN A 359 -13.32 -10.63 14.70
C ASN A 359 -12.69 -9.78 15.82
N LEU A 360 -13.20 -8.58 16.05
CA LEU A 360 -12.75 -7.72 17.15
C LEU A 360 -12.97 -8.40 18.51
N ALA A 361 -14.15 -9.01 18.71
CA ALA A 361 -14.41 -9.81 19.91
C ALA A 361 -13.47 -11.04 19.98
N GLY A 362 -13.21 -11.69 18.85
CA GLY A 362 -12.25 -12.80 18.74
C GLY A 362 -10.83 -12.41 19.13
N VAL A 363 -10.36 -11.22 18.74
CA VAL A 363 -9.06 -10.68 19.17
C VAL A 363 -9.03 -10.48 20.69
N ALA A 364 -10.08 -9.89 21.28
CA ALA A 364 -10.14 -9.68 22.72
C ALA A 364 -10.10 -11.01 23.51
N VAL A 365 -10.84 -12.02 23.05
CA VAL A 365 -10.82 -13.37 23.65
C VAL A 365 -9.45 -14.03 23.47
N TRP A 366 -8.83 -13.90 22.30
CA TRP A 366 -7.49 -14.43 22.04
C TRP A 366 -6.44 -13.81 22.97
N MET A 367 -6.48 -12.50 23.17
CA MET A 367 -5.59 -11.80 24.11
C MET A 367 -5.77 -12.28 25.55
N TRP A 368 -7.02 -12.57 25.95
CA TRP A 368 -7.32 -13.14 27.25
C TRP A 368 -6.75 -14.55 27.42
N LEU A 369 -6.93 -15.42 26.41
CA LEU A 369 -6.43 -16.80 26.43
C LEU A 369 -4.90 -16.90 26.41
N THR A 370 -4.24 -16.03 25.65
CA THR A 370 -2.78 -16.03 25.51
C THR A 370 -2.05 -15.29 26.64
N GLY A 371 -2.79 -14.74 27.61
CA GLY A 371 -2.22 -14.02 28.76
C GLY A 371 -1.63 -12.65 28.41
N ALA A 372 -1.80 -12.18 27.16
CA ALA A 372 -1.28 -10.89 26.69
C ALA A 372 -1.90 -9.67 27.42
N ILE A 373 -3.05 -9.86 28.09
CA ILE A 373 -3.67 -8.84 28.95
C ILE A 373 -2.80 -8.47 30.17
N SER A 374 -1.84 -9.32 30.59
CA SER A 374 -0.98 -9.05 31.75
C SER A 374 0.18 -8.06 31.50
N LEU A 375 0.38 -7.58 30.26
CA LEU A 375 1.45 -6.64 29.90
C LEU A 375 0.97 -5.20 29.69
N VAL A 376 -0.33 -4.94 29.87
CA VAL A 376 -0.96 -3.60 29.75
C VAL A 376 -1.31 -3.01 31.14
N GLY A 377 -0.76 -3.59 32.21
CA GLY A 377 -0.90 -3.12 33.60
C GLY A 377 0.39 -2.56 34.15
#